data_AF-A0A0R3QDP2-F1
#
_entry.id   AF-A0A0R3QDP2-F1
#
_cell.length_a   1.000
_cell.length_b   1.000
_cell.length_c   1.000
_cell.angle_alpha   90.00
_cell.angle_beta   90.00
_cell.angle_gamma   90.00
#
_symmetry.space_group_name_H-M   'P 1'
#
loop_
_entity.id
_entity.type
_entity.pdbx_description
1 polymer ?
#
loop_
_entity_poly.entity_id
_entity_poly.type
_entity_poly.pdbx_seq_one_letter_code
_entity_poly.pdbx_strand_id
1 'polypeptide(L)'
;MLQYWSSAEETTSKLCKRVQQWEEKIQLLLEKEETRREFNIHQYGTELLEQYEDIGQTKTFTELMEHVSTRYDISRYYLASLMLANTGNIEMDFGCESEYMKKGKGLALKLLKNERHHQQFSESHALST
;
A
#
# COMPACT_ATOMS: atom_id res chain seq x y z
N MET A 1 -12.17 54.02 -11.30
CA MET A 1 -11.71 53.49 -9.99
C MET A 1 -12.69 52.44 -9.44
N LEU A 2 -14.00 52.73 -9.29
CA LEU A 2 -15.02 51.78 -8.81
C LEU A 2 -15.11 50.43 -9.56
N GLN A 3 -14.99 50.42 -10.90
CA GLN A 3 -15.02 49.18 -11.68
C GLN A 3 -13.86 48.22 -11.38
N TYR A 4 -12.66 48.75 -11.10
CA TYR A 4 -11.50 47.92 -10.77
C TYR A 4 -11.68 47.23 -9.41
N TRP A 5 -12.24 47.92 -8.42
CA TRP A 5 -12.53 47.36 -7.11
C TRP A 5 -13.62 46.28 -7.18
N SER A 6 -14.69 46.49 -7.95
CA SER A 6 -15.75 45.49 -8.14
C SER A 6 -15.24 44.22 -8.85
N SER A 7 -14.38 44.36 -9.87
CA SER A 7 -13.77 43.21 -10.53
C SER A 7 -12.81 42.46 -9.60
N ALA A 8 -12.00 43.17 -8.82
CA ALA A 8 -11.12 42.56 -7.82
C ALA A 8 -11.92 41.79 -6.75
N GLU A 9 -12.99 42.38 -6.21
CA GLU A 9 -13.86 41.77 -5.20
C GLU A 9 -14.64 40.55 -5.72
N GLU A 10 -15.06 40.58 -6.99
CA GLU A 10 -15.69 39.43 -7.63
C GLU A 10 -14.67 38.28 -7.85
N THR A 11 -13.42 38.60 -8.23
CA THR A 11 -12.37 37.59 -8.41
C THR A 11 -11.94 36.97 -7.09
N THR A 12 -11.82 37.76 -6.01
CA THR A 12 -11.52 37.23 -4.67
C THR A 12 -12.67 36.37 -4.16
N SER A 13 -13.93 36.78 -4.37
CA SER A 13 -15.11 35.97 -4.02
C SER A 13 -15.14 34.62 -4.76
N LYS A 14 -14.85 34.61 -6.07
CA LYS A 14 -14.76 33.38 -6.87
C LYS A 14 -13.62 32.46 -6.41
N LEU A 15 -12.47 33.03 -6.05
CA LEU A 15 -11.35 32.28 -5.50
C LEU A 15 -11.70 31.67 -4.14
N CYS A 16 -12.25 32.45 -3.22
CA CYS A 16 -12.68 31.96 -1.90
C CYS A 16 -13.67 30.81 -2.01
N LYS A 17 -14.67 30.91 -2.90
CA LYS A 17 -15.62 29.82 -3.15
C LYS A 17 -14.94 28.54 -3.64
N ARG A 18 -13.94 28.66 -4.52
CA ARG A 18 -13.21 27.49 -5.04
C ARG A 18 -12.32 26.86 -3.98
N VAL A 19 -11.67 27.68 -3.16
CA VAL A 19 -10.86 27.21 -2.02
C VAL A 19 -11.75 26.46 -1.04
N GLN A 20 -12.88 27.04 -0.65
CA GLN A 20 -13.84 26.40 0.26
C GLN A 20 -14.36 25.06 -0.30
N GLN A 21 -14.73 25.00 -1.58
CA GLN A 21 -15.16 23.75 -2.22
C GLN A 21 -14.06 22.68 -2.24
N TRP A 22 -12.81 23.11 -2.42
CA TRP A 22 -11.66 22.20 -2.35
C TRP A 22 -11.44 21.72 -0.92
N GLU A 23 -11.52 22.60 0.08
CA GLU A 23 -11.40 22.26 1.51
C GLU A 23 -12.46 21.25 1.92
N GLU A 24 -13.74 21.51 1.61
CA GLU A 24 -14.86 20.59 1.89
C GLU A 24 -14.63 19.22 1.26
N LYS A 25 -14.14 19.18 0.01
CA LYS A 25 -13.83 17.92 -0.68
C LYS A 25 -12.65 17.19 -0.05
N ILE A 26 -11.57 17.90 0.29
CA ILE A 26 -10.36 17.28 0.86
C ILE A 26 -10.63 16.79 2.27
N GLN A 27 -11.37 17.55 3.08
CA GLN A 27 -11.75 17.16 4.44
C GLN A 27 -12.44 15.79 4.45
N LEU A 28 -13.44 15.58 3.58
CA LEU A 28 -14.13 14.29 3.45
C LEU A 28 -13.20 13.14 3.03
N LEU A 29 -12.21 13.42 2.19
CA LEU A 29 -11.23 12.42 1.76
C LEU A 29 -10.22 12.09 2.87
N LEU A 30 -9.79 13.10 3.64
CA LEU A 30 -8.88 12.94 4.78
C LEU A 30 -9.54 12.14 5.88
N GLU A 31 -10.77 12.48 6.28
CA GLU A 31 -11.54 11.73 7.28
C GLU A 31 -11.67 10.26 6.87
N LYS A 32 -11.95 9.98 5.60
CA LYS A 32 -11.99 8.61 5.06
C LYS A 32 -10.62 7.92 5.09
N GLU A 33 -9.53 8.63 4.85
CA GLU A 33 -8.19 8.05 4.90
C GLU A 33 -7.75 7.78 6.35
N GLU A 34 -8.09 8.65 7.30
CA GLU A 34 -7.83 8.48 8.74
C GLU A 34 -8.50 7.24 9.32
N THR A 35 -9.63 6.79 8.77
CA THR A 35 -10.24 5.51 9.17
C THR A 35 -9.43 4.27 8.76
N ARG A 36 -8.48 4.39 7.83
CA ARG A 36 -7.72 3.25 7.32
C ARG A 36 -6.50 3.00 8.19
N ARG A 37 -6.03 1.75 8.21
CA ARG A 37 -4.75 1.43 8.85
C ARG A 37 -3.62 2.26 8.23
N GLU A 38 -2.72 2.75 9.07
CA GLU A 38 -1.48 3.38 8.62
C GLU A 38 -0.70 2.42 7.71
N PHE A 39 -0.05 3.00 6.69
CA PHE A 39 0.73 2.20 5.76
C PHE A 39 2.13 1.95 6.30
N ASN A 40 2.40 0.69 6.67
CA ASN A 40 3.73 0.23 7.07
C ASN A 40 4.17 -0.96 6.20
N ILE A 41 5.04 -0.69 5.22
CA ILE A 41 5.53 -1.68 4.25
C ILE A 41 6.13 -2.94 4.91
N HIS A 42 6.82 -2.79 6.05
CA HIS A 42 7.44 -3.90 6.77
C HIS A 42 6.41 -4.77 7.47
N GLN A 43 5.35 -4.16 8.00
CA GLN A 43 4.24 -4.87 8.60
C GLN A 43 3.48 -5.70 7.56
N TYR A 44 3.13 -5.12 6.40
CA TYR A 44 2.52 -5.89 5.30
C TYR A 44 3.41 -7.03 4.82
N GLY A 45 4.73 -6.80 4.73
CA GLY A 45 5.67 -7.86 4.38
C GLY A 45 5.71 -8.98 5.43
N THR A 46 5.62 -8.63 6.71
CA THR A 46 5.57 -9.59 7.82
C THR A 46 4.32 -10.44 7.76
N GLU A 47 3.15 -9.80 7.70
CA GLU A 47 1.86 -10.46 7.60
C GLU A 47 1.77 -11.37 6.36
N LEU A 48 2.46 -11.02 5.26
CA LEU A 48 2.53 -11.85 4.06
C LEU A 48 3.41 -13.10 4.28
N LEU A 49 4.58 -12.95 4.91
CA LEU A 49 5.48 -14.07 5.19
C LEU A 49 4.91 -15.04 6.23
N GLU A 50 4.16 -14.54 7.22
CA GLU A 50 3.50 -15.36 8.26
C GLU A 50 2.43 -16.31 7.70
N GLN A 51 1.97 -16.09 6.47
CA GLN A 51 1.05 -17.00 5.80
C GLN A 51 1.74 -18.26 5.24
N TYR A 52 3.06 -18.31 5.23
CA TYR A 52 3.81 -19.49 4.78
C TYR A 52 4.13 -20.41 5.95
N GLU A 53 4.05 -21.71 5.71
CA GLU A 53 4.37 -22.74 6.70
C GLU A 53 5.87 -23.09 6.67
N ASP A 54 6.44 -23.21 5.47
CA ASP A 54 7.80 -23.70 5.27
C ASP A 54 8.54 -22.92 4.17
N ILE A 55 9.87 -22.85 4.30
CA ILE A 55 10.75 -22.34 3.25
C ILE A 55 10.65 -23.24 2.01
N GLY A 56 10.53 -22.63 0.84
CA GLY A 56 10.33 -23.31 -0.44
C GLY A 56 8.87 -23.50 -0.83
N GLN A 57 7.92 -23.28 0.09
CA GLN A 57 6.50 -23.29 -0.23
C GLN A 57 6.18 -22.19 -1.26
N THR A 58 5.34 -22.53 -2.23
CA THR A 58 4.85 -21.62 -3.26
C THR A 58 3.35 -21.46 -3.10
N LYS A 59 2.88 -20.21 -3.05
CA LYS A 59 1.47 -19.84 -3.00
C LYS A 59 1.16 -18.85 -4.11
N THR A 60 -0.05 -18.85 -4.63
CA THR A 60 -0.47 -17.79 -5.55
C THR A 60 -0.74 -16.50 -4.78
N PHE A 61 -0.54 -15.34 -5.41
CA PHE A 61 -0.89 -14.07 -4.78
C PHE A 61 -2.38 -14.00 -4.44
N THR A 62 -3.24 -14.64 -5.23
CA THR A 62 -4.68 -14.73 -4.96
C THR A 62 -4.97 -15.52 -3.68
N GLU A 63 -4.31 -16.66 -3.46
CA GLU A 63 -4.43 -17.43 -2.20
C GLU A 63 -4.03 -16.59 -0.98
N LEU A 64 -2.91 -15.86 -1.07
CA LEU A 64 -2.43 -15.01 0.02
C LEU A 64 -3.36 -13.84 0.34
N MET A 65 -4.25 -13.48 -0.59
CA MET A 65 -5.20 -12.37 -0.44
C MET A 65 -6.62 -12.84 -0.12
N GLU A 66 -6.86 -14.15 0.08
CA GLU A 66 -8.20 -14.70 0.28
C GLU A 66 -8.94 -14.05 1.48
N HIS A 67 -8.20 -13.68 2.52
CA HIS A 67 -8.76 -13.05 3.73
C HIS A 67 -8.75 -11.52 3.69
N VAL A 68 -8.28 -10.89 2.60
CA VAL A 68 -8.14 -9.44 2.47
C VAL A 68 -9.33 -8.87 1.69
N SER A 69 -10.23 -8.18 2.39
CA SER A 69 -11.48 -7.65 1.81
C SER A 69 -11.34 -6.23 1.22
N THR A 70 -10.29 -5.51 1.58
CA THR A 70 -10.08 -4.09 1.27
C THR A 70 -9.14 -3.91 0.07
N ARG A 71 -9.64 -3.27 -0.99
CA ARG A 71 -8.86 -3.08 -2.25
C ARG A 71 -7.54 -2.35 -2.06
N TYR A 72 -7.48 -1.38 -1.16
CA TYR A 72 -6.25 -0.65 -0.88
C TYR A 72 -5.21 -1.53 -0.16
N ASP A 73 -5.62 -2.50 0.65
CA ASP A 73 -4.69 -3.44 1.28
C ASP A 73 -4.11 -4.42 0.27
N ILE A 74 -4.91 -4.89 -0.70
CA ILE A 74 -4.41 -5.74 -1.79
C ILE A 74 -3.24 -5.07 -2.52
N SER A 75 -3.38 -3.78 -2.87
CA SER A 75 -2.28 -3.03 -3.51
C SER A 75 -1.07 -2.86 -2.60
N ARG A 76 -1.27 -2.70 -1.29
CA ARG A 76 -0.19 -2.57 -0.30
C ARG A 76 0.56 -3.88 -0.09
N TYR A 77 -0.14 -5.02 -0.03
CA TYR A 77 0.49 -6.35 -0.01
C TYR A 77 1.23 -6.65 -1.30
N TYR A 78 0.70 -6.23 -2.45
CA TYR A 78 1.40 -6.37 -3.72
C TYR A 78 2.71 -5.56 -3.72
N LEU A 79 2.69 -4.33 -3.20
CA LEU A 79 3.91 -3.54 -3.05
C LEU A 79 4.89 -4.20 -2.06
N ALA A 80 4.39 -4.77 -0.96
CA ALA A 80 5.21 -5.51 0.00
C ALA A 80 5.86 -6.75 -0.62
N SER A 81 5.15 -7.49 -1.47
CA SER A 81 5.71 -8.65 -2.17
C SER A 81 6.85 -8.22 -3.10
N LEU A 82 6.72 -7.11 -3.84
CA LEU A 82 7.80 -6.57 -4.67
C LEU A 82 9.04 -6.22 -3.84
N MET A 83 8.84 -5.59 -2.67
CA MET A 83 9.95 -5.31 -1.75
C MET A 83 10.61 -6.60 -1.24
N LEU A 84 9.82 -7.61 -0.87
CA LEU A 84 10.33 -8.91 -0.44
C LEU A 84 11.08 -9.65 -1.55
N ALA A 85 10.66 -9.51 -2.80
CA ALA A 85 11.38 -10.05 -3.95
C ALA A 85 12.73 -9.35 -4.12
N ASN A 86 12.73 -8.02 -4.03
CA ASN A 86 13.96 -7.23 -4.10
C ASN A 86 14.96 -7.56 -2.97
N THR A 87 14.49 -7.91 -1.77
CA THR A 87 15.35 -8.32 -0.65
C THR A 87 15.69 -9.81 -0.64
N GLY A 88 15.23 -10.56 -1.64
CA GLY A 88 15.46 -12.00 -1.80
C GLY A 88 14.74 -12.86 -0.76
N ASN A 89 13.67 -12.35 -0.15
CA ASN A 89 12.81 -13.12 0.75
C ASN A 89 11.87 -14.05 -0.01
N ILE A 90 11.39 -13.61 -1.19
CA ILE A 90 10.51 -14.40 -2.05
C ILE A 90 11.00 -14.38 -3.50
N GLU A 91 10.63 -15.40 -4.26
CA GLU A 91 10.80 -15.47 -5.71
C GLU A 91 9.43 -15.27 -6.38
N MET A 92 9.39 -14.48 -7.45
CA MET A 92 8.17 -14.20 -8.22
C MET A 92 8.18 -14.94 -9.54
N ASP A 93 7.14 -15.73 -9.79
CA ASP A 93 6.89 -16.36 -11.09
C ASP A 93 5.55 -15.91 -11.67
N PHE A 94 5.60 -15.31 -12.87
CA PHE A 94 4.43 -14.83 -13.61
C PHE A 94 3.93 -15.87 -14.63
N GLY A 95 4.38 -17.12 -14.57
CA GLY A 95 4.02 -18.20 -15.49
C GLY A 95 2.80 -19.03 -15.09
N CYS A 96 2.27 -18.85 -13.87
CA CYS A 96 1.20 -19.68 -13.32
C CYS A 96 -0.16 -19.36 -13.97
N GLU A 97 -0.90 -20.37 -14.43
CA GLU A 97 -2.32 -20.18 -14.77
C GLU A 97 -3.14 -20.16 -13.48
N SER A 98 -3.91 -19.08 -13.25
CA SER A 98 -4.82 -18.98 -12.11
C SER A 98 -6.25 -19.23 -12.58
N GLU A 99 -6.96 -20.18 -11.95
CA GLU A 99 -8.38 -20.47 -12.24
C GLU A 99 -9.29 -19.24 -12.07
N TYR A 100 -8.90 -18.31 -11.20
CA TYR A 100 -9.62 -17.06 -10.91
C TYR A 100 -9.36 -15.94 -11.92
N MET A 101 -8.30 -16.04 -12.73
CA MET A 101 -8.03 -15.13 -13.84
C MET A 101 -8.17 -15.87 -15.17
N LYS A 102 -9.42 -16.11 -15.58
CA LYS A 102 -9.71 -16.39 -17.00
C LYS A 102 -9.15 -15.22 -17.82
N LYS A 103 -7.96 -15.42 -18.40
CA LYS A 103 -7.18 -14.48 -19.25
C LYS A 103 -6.14 -13.59 -18.55
N GLY A 104 -5.50 -14.06 -17.47
CA GLY A 104 -4.32 -13.40 -16.89
C GLY A 104 -3.27 -14.40 -16.40
N LYS A 105 -2.00 -14.10 -16.65
CA LYS A 105 -0.87 -14.76 -15.99
C LYS A 105 -0.99 -14.53 -14.48
N GLY A 106 -1.17 -15.58 -13.70
CA GLY A 106 -1.13 -15.55 -12.24
C GLY A 106 0.27 -15.23 -11.73
N LEU A 107 0.35 -14.72 -10.50
CA LEU A 107 1.61 -14.47 -9.80
C LEU A 107 1.78 -15.52 -8.71
N ALA A 108 2.75 -16.43 -8.89
CA ALA A 108 3.18 -17.37 -7.88
C ALA A 108 4.34 -16.75 -7.08
N LEU A 109 4.26 -16.90 -5.76
CA LEU A 109 5.23 -16.37 -4.81
C LEU A 109 5.80 -17.52 -4.00
N LYS A 110 7.10 -17.78 -4.18
CA LYS A 110 7.82 -18.84 -3.46
C LYS A 110 8.65 -18.24 -2.34
N LEU A 111 8.51 -18.78 -1.12
CA LEU A 111 9.32 -18.36 0.02
C LEU A 111 10.76 -18.85 -0.11
N LEU A 112 11.74 -17.94 -0.08
CA LEU A 112 13.17 -18.27 -0.11
C LEU A 112 13.83 -18.18 1.27
N LYS A 113 13.46 -17.18 2.06
CA LYS A 113 13.95 -17.00 3.43
C LYS A 113 12.95 -16.20 4.27
N ASN A 114 12.91 -16.50 5.56
CA ASN A 114 12.05 -15.83 6.53
C ASN A 114 12.79 -14.69 7.30
N GLU A 115 14.12 -14.64 7.23
CA GLU A 115 14.91 -13.63 7.94
C GLU A 115 14.70 -12.21 7.39
N ARG A 116 14.54 -11.25 8.30
CA ARG A 116 14.25 -9.84 8.01
C ARG A 116 15.44 -8.96 8.36
N HIS A 117 16.22 -8.55 7.36
CA HIS A 117 17.41 -7.70 7.56
C HIS A 117 17.10 -6.32 8.20
N HIS A 118 15.87 -5.81 8.09
CA HIS A 118 15.49 -4.53 8.71
C HIS A 118 15.28 -4.63 10.24
N GLN A 119 15.12 -5.83 10.80
CA GLN A 119 15.06 -6.03 12.26
C GLN A 119 16.45 -5.99 12.92
N GLN A 120 17.51 -6.28 12.16
CA GLN A 120 18.89 -6.28 12.66
C GLN A 120 19.38 -4.87 13.04
N PHE A 121 18.81 -3.82 12.43
CA PHE A 121 19.15 -2.44 12.75
C PHE A 121 18.39 -1.89 13.96
N SER A 122 17.18 -2.38 14.27
CA SER A 122 16.43 -1.92 15.45
C SER A 122 16.99 -2.48 16.76
N GLU A 123 17.47 -3.73 16.78
CA GLU A 123 18.06 -4.33 17.98
C GLU A 123 19.43 -3.73 18.33
N SER A 124 20.21 -3.35 17.32
CA SER A 124 21.53 -2.73 17.54
C SER A 124 21.46 -1.40 18.29
N HIS A 125 20.35 -0.65 18.14
CA HIS A 125 20.14 0.60 18.87
C HIS A 125 19.61 0.41 20.29
N ALA A 126 18.85 -0.65 20.55
CA ALA A 126 18.29 -0.95 21.88
C ALA A 126 19.33 -1.53 22.86
N LEU A 127 20.39 -2.17 22.35
CA LEU A 127 21.49 -2.72 23.15
C LEU A 127 22.64 -1.72 23.41
N SER A 128 22.50 -0.48 22.93
CA SER A 128 23.51 0.59 23.06
C SER A 128 23.13 1.69 24.07
N THR A 129 22.07 1.49 24.86
CA THR A 129 21.65 2.36 25.98
C THR A 129 21.61 1.58 27.28
#